data_AF-A0A933LDD1-F1
#
_entry.id   AF-A0A933LDD1-F1
#
_cell.length_a   1.000
_cell.length_b   1.000
_cell.length_c   1.000
_cell.angle_alpha   90.00
_cell.angle_beta   90.00
_cell.angle_gamma   90.00
#
_symmetry.space_group_name_H-M   'P 1'
#
loop_
_entity.id
_entity.type
_entity.pdbx_description
1 polymer ?
#
loop_
_entity_poly.entity_id
_entity_poly.type
_entity_poly.pdbx_seq_one_letter_code
_entity_poly.pdbx_strand_id
1 'polypeptide(L)'
;MTRSRELEVILLQSSAERPLRGTVRNFFIGSGVALLISGWHFLWGEFHWLNVVGYLFVGNGLSFFGWGAERLWYSTLSPMLGNPFAWYSYLTRIPFWYYAGGIGYVIGVLLSKKFGFLSVSDIPVKRLFYTGGVIECGIQIPLQMILYHSLLKRYHVTQTQPTRQA
;
A
#
# COMPACT_ATOMS: atom_id res chain seq x y z
N MET A 1 25.13 -8.24 14.78
CA MET A 1 23.81 -7.80 14.28
C MET A 1 23.65 -8.38 12.88
N THR A 2 22.55 -9.06 12.55
CA THR A 2 22.38 -9.66 11.22
C THR A 2 22.04 -8.58 10.18
N ARG A 3 22.61 -8.68 8.97
CA ARG A 3 22.47 -7.74 7.84
C ARG A 3 21.00 -7.39 7.50
N SER A 4 20.07 -8.31 7.79
CA SER A 4 18.62 -8.12 7.64
C SER A 4 18.03 -7.13 8.64
N ARG A 5 18.47 -7.15 9.91
CA ARG A 5 17.98 -6.24 10.95
C ARG A 5 18.38 -4.79 10.69
N GLU A 6 19.58 -4.54 10.16
CA GLU A 6 20.02 -3.18 9.84
C GLU A 6 19.18 -2.58 8.70
N LEU A 7 18.87 -3.35 7.66
CA LEU A 7 17.99 -2.93 6.57
C LEU A 7 16.56 -2.66 7.02
N GLU A 8 16.02 -3.48 7.93
CA GLU A 8 14.68 -3.27 8.52
C GLU A 8 14.61 -1.99 9.36
N VAL A 9 15.62 -1.73 10.19
CA VAL A 9 15.70 -0.50 10.98
C VAL A 9 15.84 0.72 10.07
N ILE A 10 16.66 0.64 9.02
CA ILE A 10 16.82 1.71 8.02
C ILE A 10 15.52 1.97 7.26
N LEU A 11 14.75 0.93 6.92
CA LEU A 11 13.44 1.05 6.28
C LEU A 11 12.43 1.78 7.17
N LEU A 12 12.28 1.30 8.41
CA LEU A 12 11.36 1.89 9.40
C LEU A 12 11.75 3.31 9.83
N GLN A 13 13.04 3.63 9.82
CA GLN A 13 13.56 4.96 10.13
C GLN A 13 13.64 5.89 8.91
N SER A 14 13.38 5.38 7.71
CA SER A 14 13.42 6.19 6.50
C SER A 14 12.39 7.32 6.59
N SER A 15 12.74 8.50 6.09
CA SER A 15 11.86 9.67 6.21
C SER A 15 10.49 9.49 5.56
N ALA A 16 10.40 8.58 4.58
CA ALA A 16 9.16 8.22 3.89
C ALA A 16 8.23 7.32 4.72
N GLU A 17 8.75 6.66 5.75
CA GLU A 17 7.99 5.76 6.62
C GLU A 17 7.55 6.40 7.95
N ARG A 18 7.98 7.65 8.21
CA ARG A 18 7.50 8.42 9.36
C ARG A 18 5.98 8.54 9.31
N PRO A 19 5.26 8.39 10.45
CA PRO A 19 3.80 8.30 10.45
C PRO A 19 3.11 9.38 9.63
N LEU A 20 3.52 10.64 9.81
CA LEU A 20 2.89 11.77 9.14
C LEU A 20 3.19 11.82 7.63
N ARG A 21 4.45 11.60 7.23
CA ARG A 21 4.85 11.58 5.81
C ARG A 21 4.29 10.37 5.07
N GLY A 22 4.25 9.21 5.73
CA GLY A 22 3.65 7.98 5.21
C GLY A 22 2.15 8.15 4.98
N THR A 23 1.41 8.66 5.96
CA THR A 23 -0.03 8.93 5.80
C THR A 23 -0.30 9.91 4.65
N VAL A 24 0.45 11.01 4.56
CA VAL A 24 0.28 12.01 3.50
C VAL A 24 0.58 11.41 2.12
N ARG A 25 1.67 10.65 1.98
CA ARG A 25 2.02 9.96 0.73
C ARG A 25 0.89 9.02 0.29
N ASN A 26 0.42 8.17 1.20
CA ASN A 26 -0.62 7.20 0.90
C ASN A 26 -1.96 7.87 0.58
N PHE A 27 -2.27 9.01 1.22
CA PHE A 27 -3.43 9.81 0.87
C PHE A 27 -3.36 10.31 -0.59
N PHE A 28 -2.21 10.82 -1.03
CA PHE A 28 -2.05 11.25 -2.42
C PHE A 28 -2.10 10.09 -3.41
N ILE A 29 -1.49 8.95 -3.09
CA ILE A 29 -1.55 7.74 -3.93
C ILE A 29 -3.00 7.25 -4.04
N GLY A 30 -3.70 7.09 -2.92
CA GLY A 30 -5.08 6.62 -2.88
C GLY A 30 -6.03 7.55 -3.62
N SER A 31 -5.85 8.87 -3.44
CA SER A 31 -6.62 9.89 -4.16
C SER A 31 -6.32 9.88 -5.66
N GLY A 32 -5.05 9.74 -6.06
CA GLY A 32 -4.65 9.65 -7.46
C GLY A 32 -5.27 8.44 -8.16
N VAL A 33 -5.19 7.26 -7.54
CA VAL A 33 -5.81 6.02 -8.07
C VAL A 33 -7.33 6.18 -8.16
N ALA A 34 -7.98 6.73 -7.13
CA ALA A 34 -9.42 6.97 -7.13
C ALA A 34 -9.86 7.93 -8.24
N LEU A 35 -9.09 8.99 -8.52
CA LEU A 35 -9.38 9.93 -9.60
C LEU A 35 -9.19 9.29 -10.97
N LEU A 36 -8.17 8.45 -11.16
CA LEU A 36 -7.97 7.72 -12.41
C LEU A 36 -9.13 6.76 -12.70
N ILE A 37 -9.58 6.01 -11.68
CA ILE A 37 -10.73 5.10 -11.79
C ILE A 37 -12.02 5.88 -12.06
N SER A 38 -12.23 7.00 -11.35
CA SER A 38 -13.37 7.88 -11.58
C SER A 38 -13.40 8.44 -13.00
N GLY A 39 -12.25 8.90 -13.50
CA GLY A 39 -12.10 9.39 -14.87
C GLY A 39 -12.35 8.31 -15.91
N TRP A 40 -11.90 7.08 -15.65
CA TRP A 40 -12.22 5.93 -16.50
C TRP A 40 -13.73 5.71 -16.56
N HIS A 41 -14.43 5.55 -15.42
CA HIS A 41 -15.89 5.35 -15.43
C HIS A 41 -16.66 6.52 -16.05
N PHE A 42 -16.16 7.75 -15.90
CA PHE A 42 -16.73 8.92 -16.57
C PHE A 42 -16.66 8.83 -18.10
N LEU A 43 -15.54 8.37 -18.66
CA LEU A 43 -15.40 8.18 -20.10
C LEU A 43 -16.35 7.10 -20.66
N TRP A 44 -16.76 6.14 -19.83
CA TRP A 44 -17.73 5.10 -20.20
C TRP A 44 -19.20 5.52 -20.01
N GLY A 45 -19.45 6.74 -19.52
CA GLY A 45 -20.81 7.25 -19.30
C GLY A 45 -21.55 6.63 -18.10
N GLU A 46 -20.84 5.87 -17.26
CA GLU A 46 -21.42 5.14 -16.11
C GLU A 46 -21.37 5.95 -14.81
N PHE A 47 -21.07 7.26 -14.87
CA PHE A 47 -20.55 7.96 -13.71
C PHE A 47 -21.20 9.31 -13.44
N HIS A 48 -21.71 9.47 -12.22
CA HIS A 48 -22.18 10.74 -11.68
C HIS A 48 -21.06 11.42 -10.88
N TRP A 49 -20.88 12.74 -11.01
CA TRP A 49 -19.77 13.47 -10.36
C TRP A 49 -19.73 13.33 -8.82
N LEU A 50 -20.90 13.13 -8.19
CA LEU A 50 -20.99 12.86 -6.75
C LEU A 50 -20.28 11.56 -6.33
N ASN A 51 -20.17 10.59 -7.23
CA ASN A 51 -19.50 9.32 -6.96
C ASN A 51 -17.99 9.50 -6.78
N VAL A 52 -17.37 10.57 -7.33
CA VAL A 52 -15.93 10.85 -7.17
C VAL A 52 -15.55 10.88 -5.68
N VAL A 53 -16.37 11.55 -4.87
CA VAL A 53 -16.13 11.65 -3.42
C VAL A 53 -16.18 10.25 -2.80
N GLY A 54 -17.12 9.42 -3.23
CA GLY A 54 -17.23 8.03 -2.84
C GLY A 54 -15.99 7.21 -3.18
N TYR A 55 -15.48 7.34 -4.41
CA TYR A 55 -14.24 6.68 -4.85
C TYR A 55 -13.01 7.19 -4.10
N LEU A 56 -12.94 8.49 -3.76
CA LEU A 56 -11.86 9.05 -2.95
C LEU A 56 -11.81 8.41 -1.55
N PHE A 57 -12.96 8.21 -0.91
CA PHE A 57 -13.02 7.49 0.38
C PHE A 57 -12.54 6.04 0.24
N VAL A 58 -12.94 5.35 -0.83
CA VAL A 58 -12.52 3.97 -1.10
C VAL A 58 -11.01 3.88 -1.35
N GLY A 59 -10.46 4.73 -2.22
CA GLY A 59 -9.04 4.74 -2.56
C GLY A 59 -8.16 5.13 -1.38
N ASN A 60 -8.58 6.12 -0.58
CA ASN A 60 -7.86 6.49 0.64
C ASN A 60 -7.97 5.41 1.73
N GLY A 61 -9.12 4.75 1.84
CA GLY A 61 -9.30 3.59 2.73
C GLY A 61 -8.34 2.47 2.38
N LEU A 62 -8.34 2.02 1.12
CA LEU A 62 -7.39 1.02 0.59
C LEU A 62 -5.95 1.36 0.95
N SER A 63 -5.50 2.55 0.53
CA SER A 63 -4.12 3.00 0.70
C SER A 63 -3.70 3.12 2.17
N PHE A 64 -4.60 3.57 3.05
CA PHE A 64 -4.31 3.68 4.49
C PHE A 64 -4.14 2.31 5.15
N PHE A 65 -5.05 1.37 4.87
CA PHE A 65 -4.98 0.02 5.43
C PHE A 65 -3.80 -0.77 4.87
N GLY A 66 -3.53 -0.63 3.56
CA GLY A 66 -2.35 -1.21 2.92
C GLY A 66 -1.04 -0.81 3.59
N TRP A 67 -0.85 0.50 3.79
CA TRP A 67 0.30 1.02 4.51
C TRP A 67 0.37 0.57 5.97
N GLY A 68 -0.77 0.57 6.67
CA GLY A 68 -0.84 0.09 8.05
C GLY A 68 -0.43 -1.38 8.17
N ALA A 69 -0.85 -2.22 7.23
CA ALA A 69 -0.52 -3.63 7.20
C ALA A 69 0.95 -3.89 6.85
N GLU A 70 1.55 -3.09 5.97
CA GLU A 70 2.97 -3.16 5.70
C GLU A 70 3.79 -2.87 6.98
N ARG A 71 3.43 -1.82 7.72
CA ARG A 71 4.10 -1.49 8.99
C ARG A 71 3.88 -2.56 10.06
N LEU A 72 2.66 -3.09 10.15
CA LEU A 72 2.34 -4.17 11.07
C LEU A 72 3.16 -5.41 10.75
N TRP A 73 3.35 -5.74 9.48
CA TRP A 73 4.18 -6.86 9.05
C TRP A 73 5.65 -6.65 9.45
N TYR A 74 6.21 -5.45 9.21
CA TYR A 74 7.60 -5.14 9.60
C TYR A 74 7.81 -5.17 11.11
N SER A 75 6.82 -4.76 11.91
CA SER A 75 6.96 -4.71 13.37
C SER A 75 6.74 -6.07 14.05
N THR A 76 5.99 -6.98 13.43
CA THR A 76 5.59 -8.26 14.05
C THR A 76 6.28 -9.48 13.43
N LEU A 77 6.06 -9.70 12.14
CA LEU A 77 6.48 -10.92 11.44
C LEU A 77 7.95 -10.89 11.03
N SER A 78 8.47 -9.73 10.62
CA SER A 78 9.88 -9.60 10.21
C SER A 78 10.86 -10.05 11.31
N PRO A 79 10.68 -9.61 12.58
CA PRO A 79 11.53 -10.06 13.69
C PRO A 79 11.40 -11.55 14.01
N MET A 80 10.21 -12.13 13.82
CA MET A 80 9.91 -13.53 14.13
C MET A 80 10.49 -14.51 13.12
N LEU A 81 10.51 -14.13 11.83
CA LEU A 81 10.94 -15.02 10.75
C LEU A 81 12.46 -15.14 10.61
N GLY A 82 13.24 -14.34 11.36
CA GLY A 82 14.71 -14.44 11.40
C GLY A 82 15.34 -14.55 10.01
N ASN A 83 14.86 -13.74 9.04
CA ASN A 83 14.98 -13.96 7.59
C ASN A 83 16.40 -14.36 7.10
N PRO A 84 16.67 -15.65 6.80
CA PRO A 84 17.89 -16.06 6.12
C PRO A 84 17.81 -15.86 4.59
N PHE A 85 16.60 -15.78 4.02
CA PHE A 85 16.36 -15.58 2.59
C PHE A 85 15.36 -14.45 2.31
N ALA A 86 15.81 -13.42 1.58
CA ALA A 86 15.05 -12.19 1.33
C ALA A 86 13.78 -12.36 0.47
N TRP A 87 13.65 -13.47 -0.27
CA TRP A 87 12.51 -13.70 -1.17
C TRP A 87 11.30 -14.32 -0.45
N TYR A 88 11.52 -15.15 0.58
CA TYR A 88 10.43 -15.82 1.31
C TYR A 88 9.60 -14.83 2.13
N SER A 89 10.26 -13.82 2.71
CA SER A 89 9.59 -12.74 3.42
C SER A 89 8.55 -12.01 2.55
N TYR A 90 8.78 -11.92 1.25
CA TYR A 90 7.87 -11.29 0.29
C TYR A 90 6.55 -12.06 0.17
N LEU A 91 6.61 -13.40 0.09
CA LEU A 91 5.41 -14.23 0.01
C LEU A 91 4.54 -14.11 1.26
N THR A 92 5.16 -13.96 2.43
CA THR A 92 4.43 -13.82 3.70
C THR A 92 3.69 -12.48 3.84
N ARG A 93 3.99 -11.49 2.98
CA ARG A 93 3.31 -10.18 2.99
C ARG A 93 2.03 -10.16 2.17
N ILE A 94 1.94 -11.00 1.15
CA ILE A 94 0.79 -11.04 0.23
C ILE A 94 -0.53 -11.25 0.98
N PRO A 95 -0.65 -12.21 1.93
CA PRO A 95 -1.88 -12.35 2.70
C PRO A 95 -2.21 -11.09 3.50
N PHE A 96 -1.23 -10.43 4.11
CA PHE A 96 -1.43 -9.20 4.87
C PHE A 96 -1.98 -8.06 4.01
N TRP A 97 -1.37 -7.84 2.84
CA TRP A 97 -1.86 -6.84 1.89
C TRP A 97 -3.27 -7.17 1.41
N TYR A 98 -3.54 -8.44 1.12
CA TYR A 98 -4.85 -8.88 0.69
C TYR A 98 -5.93 -8.62 1.75
N TYR A 99 -5.68 -9.00 3.01
CA TYR A 99 -6.62 -8.77 4.09
C TYR A 99 -6.83 -7.26 4.35
N ALA A 100 -5.75 -6.50 4.38
CA ALA A 100 -5.80 -5.05 4.59
C ALA A 100 -6.56 -4.33 3.48
N GLY A 101 -6.30 -4.71 2.23
CA GLY A 101 -6.99 -4.19 1.07
C GLY A 101 -8.49 -4.48 1.10
N GLY A 102 -8.85 -5.72 1.43
CA GLY A 102 -10.25 -6.12 1.59
C GLY A 102 -10.96 -5.32 2.69
N ILE A 103 -10.33 -5.15 3.85
CA ILE A 103 -10.87 -4.35 4.96
C ILE A 103 -11.02 -2.89 4.56
N GLY A 104 -9.95 -2.28 4.03
CA GLY A 104 -9.93 -0.87 3.66
C GLY A 104 -10.95 -0.53 2.58
N TYR A 105 -11.10 -1.40 1.58
CA TYR A 105 -12.10 -1.26 0.54
C TYR A 105 -13.52 -1.35 1.10
N VAL A 106 -13.82 -2.38 1.91
CA VAL A 106 -15.15 -2.56 2.50
C VAL A 106 -15.52 -1.37 3.40
N ILE A 107 -14.61 -0.93 4.28
CA ILE A 107 -14.84 0.23 5.14
C ILE A 107 -15.05 1.49 4.29
N GLY A 108 -14.20 1.72 3.29
CA GLY A 108 -14.33 2.86 2.39
C GLY A 108 -15.68 2.90 1.68
N VAL A 109 -16.12 1.76 1.14
CA VAL A 109 -17.42 1.64 0.46
C VAL A 109 -18.58 1.86 1.44
N LEU A 110 -18.52 1.28 2.64
CA LEU A 110 -19.56 1.45 3.66
C LEU A 110 -19.65 2.89 4.15
N LEU A 111 -18.52 3.57 4.34
CA LEU A 111 -18.49 4.99 4.70
C LEU A 111 -19.06 5.85 3.58
N SER A 112 -18.61 5.66 2.34
CA SER A 112 -19.16 6.35 1.18
C SER A 112 -20.66 6.15 1.04
N LYS A 113 -21.15 4.93 1.31
CA LYS A 113 -22.58 4.63 1.30
C LYS A 113 -23.32 5.35 2.42
N LYS A 114 -22.78 5.31 3.64
CA LYS A 114 -23.37 5.96 4.83
C LYS A 114 -23.53 7.47 4.63
N PHE A 115 -22.61 8.11 3.93
CA PHE A 115 -22.67 9.55 3.62
C PHE A 115 -23.44 9.88 2.33
N GLY A 116 -23.99 8.87 1.63
CA GLY A 116 -24.78 9.09 0.42
C GLY A 116 -23.95 9.40 -0.84
N PHE A 117 -22.64 9.14 -0.83
CA PHE A 117 -21.75 9.37 -1.98
C PHE A 117 -21.74 8.23 -3.00
N LEU A 118 -22.25 7.05 -2.65
CA LEU A 118 -22.39 5.91 -3.57
C LEU A 118 -23.82 5.37 -3.56
N SER A 119 -24.35 5.05 -4.74
CA SER A 119 -25.64 4.38 -4.89
C SER A 119 -25.52 2.89 -4.57
N VAL A 120 -26.63 2.19 -4.28
CA VAL A 120 -26.59 0.74 -3.97
C VAL A 120 -26.14 -0.07 -5.18
N SER A 121 -26.50 0.36 -6.39
CA SER A 121 -26.11 -0.26 -7.65
C SER A 121 -24.59 -0.19 -7.91
N ASP A 122 -23.90 0.79 -7.32
CA ASP A 122 -22.46 0.98 -7.49
C ASP A 122 -21.63 0.09 -6.55
N ILE A 123 -22.27 -0.67 -5.66
CA ILE A 123 -21.60 -1.49 -4.64
C ILE A 123 -21.58 -2.95 -5.12
N PRO A 124 -20.42 -3.53 -5.50
CA PRO A 124 -20.34 -4.93 -5.88
C PRO A 124 -20.41 -5.86 -4.65
N VAL A 125 -21.61 -6.00 -4.07
CA VAL A 125 -21.90 -6.64 -2.76
C VAL A 125 -21.25 -8.02 -2.60
N LYS A 126 -21.22 -8.85 -3.64
CA LYS A 126 -20.76 -10.25 -3.53
C LYS A 126 -19.23 -10.40 -3.47
N ARG A 127 -18.45 -9.38 -3.86
CA ARG A 127 -16.99 -9.50 -4.00
C ARG A 127 -16.20 -8.32 -3.45
N LEU A 128 -16.82 -7.43 -2.66
CA LEU A 128 -16.15 -6.23 -2.11
C LEU A 128 -14.79 -6.53 -1.47
N PHE A 129 -14.76 -7.51 -0.56
CA PHE A 129 -13.52 -7.89 0.12
C PHE A 129 -12.46 -8.42 -0.85
N TYR A 130 -12.87 -9.32 -1.75
CA TYR A 130 -11.98 -9.92 -2.75
C TYR A 130 -11.40 -8.86 -3.68
N THR A 131 -12.24 -7.96 -4.18
CA THR A 131 -11.85 -6.85 -5.06
C THR A 131 -10.83 -5.95 -4.35
N GLY A 132 -11.11 -5.55 -3.10
CA GLY A 132 -10.17 -4.76 -2.31
C GLY A 132 -8.82 -5.45 -2.11
N GLY A 133 -8.83 -6.75 -1.78
CA GLY A 133 -7.60 -7.52 -1.60
C GLY A 133 -6.77 -7.65 -2.88
N VAL A 134 -7.41 -7.88 -4.03
CA VAL A 134 -6.72 -7.95 -5.33
C VAL A 134 -6.13 -6.60 -5.72
N ILE A 135 -6.88 -5.51 -5.56
CA ILE A 135 -6.40 -4.15 -5.86
C ILE A 135 -5.17 -3.84 -5.02
N GLU A 136 -5.23 -4.09 -3.72
CA GLU A 136 -4.13 -3.78 -2.81
C GLU A 136 -2.89 -4.61 -3.12
N CYS A 137 -3.02 -5.91 -3.37
CA CYS A 137 -1.90 -6.71 -3.84
C CYS A 137 -1.32 -6.18 -5.16
N GLY A 138 -2.17 -5.78 -6.10
CA GLY A 138 -1.77 -5.20 -7.38
C GLY A 138 -0.99 -3.88 -7.24
N ILE A 139 -1.26 -3.09 -6.18
CA ILE A 139 -0.57 -1.84 -5.87
C ILE A 139 0.75 -2.12 -5.12
N GLN A 140 0.71 -2.97 -4.10
CA GLN A 140 1.84 -3.22 -3.21
C GLN A 140 2.97 -4.00 -3.87
N ILE A 141 2.65 -4.95 -4.77
CA ILE A 141 3.67 -5.74 -5.47
C ILE A 141 4.63 -4.84 -6.27
N PRO A 142 4.16 -3.97 -7.19
CA PRO A 142 5.03 -3.04 -7.92
C PRO A 142 5.77 -2.07 -7.00
N LEU A 143 5.10 -1.48 -6.00
CA LEU A 143 5.73 -0.55 -5.05
C LEU A 143 6.91 -1.21 -4.36
N GLN A 144 6.74 -2.45 -3.90
CA GLN A 144 7.78 -3.18 -3.21
C GLN A 144 8.94 -3.58 -4.14
N MET A 145 8.66 -3.90 -5.41
CA MET A 145 9.70 -4.16 -6.41
C MET A 145 10.56 -2.91 -6.65
N ILE A 146 9.92 -1.73 -6.79
CA ILE A 146 10.62 -0.45 -6.99
C ILE A 146 11.48 -0.10 -5.76
N LEU A 147 10.93 -0.28 -4.56
CA LEU A 147 11.64 -0.03 -3.31
C LEU A 147 12.88 -0.94 -3.19
N TYR A 148 12.72 -2.23 -3.45
CA TYR A 148 13.80 -3.20 -3.37
C TYR A 148 14.92 -2.90 -4.39
N HIS A 149 14.56 -2.60 -5.63
CA HIS A 149 15.53 -2.21 -6.66
C HIS A 149 16.31 -0.94 -6.26
N SER A 150 15.62 0.05 -5.68
CA SER A 150 16.23 1.30 -5.20
C SER A 150 17.21 1.06 -4.06
N LEU A 151 16.88 0.13 -3.14
CA LEU A 151 17.76 -0.24 -2.02
C LEU A 151 19.00 -0.99 -2.49
N LEU A 152 18.85 -1.96 -3.39
CA LEU A 152 19.99 -2.69 -3.98
C LEU A 152 20.95 -1.74 -4.69
N LYS A 153 20.43 -0.79 -5.49
CA LYS A 153 21.24 0.20 -6.18
C LYS A 153 22.04 1.07 -5.20
N ARG A 154 21.41 1.55 -4.11
CA ARG A 154 22.10 2.33 -3.07
C ARG A 154 23.19 1.51 -2.37
N TYR A 155 22.90 0.23 -2.09
CA TYR A 155 23.85 -0.66 -1.43
C TYR A 155 25.13 -0.86 -2.25
N HIS A 156 25.00 -1.12 -3.55
CA HIS A 156 26.15 -1.26 -4.44
C HIS A 156 26.99 0.02 -4.50
N VAL A 157 26.36 1.20 -4.55
CA VAL A 157 27.06 2.49 -4.55
C VAL A 157 27.89 2.68 -3.27
N THR A 158 27.34 2.34 -2.10
CA THR A 158 28.05 2.46 -0.82
C THR A 158 29.24 1.51 -0.71
N GLN A 159 29.19 0.32 -1.31
CA GLN A 159 30.33 -0.61 -1.31
C GLN A 159 31.45 -0.20 -2.27
N THR A 160 31.15 0.54 -3.34
CA THR A 160 32.14 0.99 -4.33
C THR A 160 32.86 2.30 -3.98
N GLN A 161 32.47 3.01 -2.92
CA GLN A 161 33.28 4.13 -2.45
C GLN A 161 34.41 3.58 -1.58
N PRO A 162 35.67 3.57 -2.06
CA PRO A 162 36.79 3.24 -1.19
C PRO A 162 36.76 4.24 -0.05
N THR A 163 36.79 3.73 1.18
CA THR A 163 37.07 4.52 2.39
C THR A 163 38.29 5.37 2.06
N ARG A 164 38.08 6.66 1.77
CA ARG A 164 39.17 7.64 1.78
C ARG A 164 39.56 7.70 3.25
N GLN A 165 40.52 6.85 3.62
CA GLN A 165 41.19 6.90 4.90
C GLN A 165 41.74 8.31 5.03
N ALA A 166 41.19 9.05 6.00
CA ALA A 166 41.75 10.29 6.49
C ALA A 166 42.96 9.98 7.37
#